data_AF-A0A9E3XQW6-F1
#
_entry.id   AF-A0A9E3XQW6-F1
#
_cell.length_a   1.000
_cell.length_b   1.000
_cell.length_c   1.000
_cell.angle_alpha   90.00
_cell.angle_beta   90.00
_cell.angle_gamma   90.00
#
_symmetry.space_group_name_H-M   'P 1'
#
loop_
_entity.id
_entity.type
_entity.pdbx_description
1 polymer ?
#
loop_
_entity_poly.entity_id
_entity_poly.type
_entity_poly.pdbx_seq_one_letter_code
_entity_poly.pdbx_strand_id
1 'polypeptide(L)'
;MRVAAMEAPFVVELQSELDKLFAASDGGEPKPAGEYIHPKTVEFLKGEQIKALPYTRIKSALWAGIARQYADGKSKPPDQGMANDVEYIATYLPYVDAMFVDRRCWALATANPVAECIAEAGRAGQLFSVGNLDEFDAYLDAIEQSVSDEQRAYADLLYATPPSPSPVSK
;
A
#
# COMPACT_ATOMS: atom_id res chain seq x y z
N MET A 1 -6.61 28.49 4.29
CA MET A 1 -5.57 28.11 5.26
C MET A 1 -4.30 27.81 4.47
N ARG A 2 -3.27 28.65 4.62
CA ARG A 2 -2.05 28.61 3.79
C ARG A 2 -1.25 27.36 4.15
N VAL A 3 -1.05 26.45 3.20
CA VAL A 3 -0.03 25.40 3.29
C VAL A 3 1.31 26.14 3.24
N ALA A 4 1.90 26.36 4.41
CA ALA A 4 3.24 26.92 4.51
C ALA A 4 4.19 25.99 3.76
N ALA A 5 5.04 26.59 2.93
CA ALA A 5 6.08 25.91 2.17
C ALA A 5 6.89 25.00 3.12
N MET A 6 6.70 23.68 2.97
CA MET A 6 7.62 22.69 3.50
C MET A 6 8.98 23.02 2.89
N GLU A 7 9.93 23.39 3.74
CA GLU A 7 11.16 24.05 3.32
C GLU A 7 11.89 23.21 2.25
N ALA A 8 12.26 23.87 1.15
CA ALA A 8 12.98 23.33 0.00
C ALA A 8 14.11 22.32 0.29
N PRO A 9 14.93 22.43 1.37
CA PRO A 9 15.97 21.44 1.66
C PRO A 9 15.46 20.00 1.88
N PHE A 10 14.30 19.81 2.52
CA PHE A 10 13.81 18.45 2.84
C PHE A 10 13.36 17.67 1.59
N VAL A 11 12.74 18.36 0.64
CA VAL A 11 12.29 17.76 -0.63
C VAL A 11 13.48 17.36 -1.50
N VAL A 12 14.55 18.15 -1.49
CA VAL A 12 15.79 17.85 -2.23
C VAL A 12 16.51 16.65 -1.62
N GLU A 13 16.56 16.54 -0.29
CA GLU A 13 17.19 15.42 0.41
C GLU A 13 16.41 14.11 0.20
N LEU A 14 15.08 14.15 0.29
CA LEU A 14 14.22 13.00 -0.04
C LEU A 14 14.35 12.56 -1.50
N GLN A 15 14.44 13.50 -2.43
CA GLN A 15 14.65 13.19 -3.84
C GLN A 15 16.01 12.51 -4.06
N SER A 16 17.06 13.01 -3.41
CA SER A 16 18.40 12.38 -3.42
C SER A 16 18.37 10.95 -2.88
N GLU A 17 17.67 10.70 -1.76
CA GLU A 17 17.57 9.37 -1.18
C GLU A 17 16.71 8.42 -2.03
N LEU A 18 15.63 8.93 -2.64
CA LEU A 18 14.82 8.18 -3.61
C LEU A 18 15.64 7.81 -4.85
N ASP A 19 16.42 8.74 -5.41
CA ASP A 19 17.25 8.51 -6.58
C ASP A 19 18.34 7.45 -6.29
N LYS A 20 18.92 7.45 -5.08
CA LYS A 20 19.84 6.39 -4.62
C LYS A 20 19.15 5.04 -4.48
N LEU A 21 17.92 5.02 -3.98
CA LEU A 21 17.12 3.80 -3.83
C LEU A 21 16.80 3.17 -5.19
N PHE A 22 16.45 3.98 -6.19
CA PHE A 22 16.19 3.50 -7.56
C PHE A 22 17.47 3.14 -8.32
N ALA A 23 18.61 3.77 -8.03
CA ALA A 23 19.90 3.40 -8.60
C ALA A 23 20.43 2.06 -8.06
N ALA A 24 20.02 1.66 -6.85
CA ALA A 24 20.47 0.42 -6.22
C ALA A 24 19.76 -0.84 -6.74
N SER A 25 18.62 -0.71 -7.45
CA SER A 25 17.87 -1.88 -7.95
C SER A 25 18.42 -2.47 -9.25
N ASP A 26 19.17 -1.70 -10.04
CA ASP A 26 19.76 -2.15 -11.30
C ASP A 26 21.28 -2.01 -11.23
N GLY A 27 22.01 -3.13 -11.19
CA GLY A 27 23.48 -3.19 -11.14
C GLY A 27 24.19 -2.73 -12.42
N GLY A 28 23.69 -1.69 -13.10
CA GLY A 28 24.30 -1.06 -14.26
C GLY A 28 24.63 0.41 -14.01
N GLU A 29 25.65 0.94 -14.69
CA GLU A 29 25.98 2.37 -14.62
C GLU A 29 24.76 3.24 -14.96
N PRO A 30 24.48 4.31 -14.19
CA PRO A 30 23.36 5.20 -14.46
C PRO A 30 23.60 5.90 -15.80
N LYS A 31 22.85 5.49 -16.83
CA LYS A 31 22.82 6.20 -18.11
C LYS A 31 22.31 7.63 -17.87
N PRO A 32 22.92 8.66 -18.49
CA PRO A 32 22.53 10.05 -18.23
C PRO A 32 21.03 10.24 -18.52
N ALA A 33 20.30 10.62 -17.48
CA ALA A 33 18.86 10.86 -17.52
C ALA A 33 18.58 12.09 -18.41
N GLY A 34 18.37 11.87 -19.70
CA GLY A 34 18.04 12.96 -20.62
C GLY A 34 17.85 12.57 -22.08
N GLU A 35 18.40 11.45 -22.54
CA GLU A 35 18.48 11.21 -23.99
C GLU A 35 17.27 10.48 -24.62
N TYR A 36 16.28 10.02 -23.83
CA TYR A 36 15.24 9.12 -24.38
C TYR A 36 13.78 9.41 -23.96
N ILE A 37 13.48 10.48 -23.23
CA ILE A 37 12.09 10.76 -22.82
C ILE A 37 11.51 11.90 -23.64
N HIS A 38 10.61 11.55 -24.56
CA HIS A 38 9.91 12.51 -25.39
C HIS A 38 9.14 13.53 -24.53
N PRO A 39 9.18 14.84 -24.80
CA PRO A 39 8.52 15.86 -23.96
C PRO A 39 7.03 15.61 -23.73
N LYS A 40 6.32 15.04 -24.71
CA LYS A 40 4.90 14.66 -24.57
C LYS A 40 4.67 13.55 -23.53
N THR A 41 5.64 12.66 -23.32
CA THR A 41 5.57 11.63 -22.27
C THR A 41 5.65 12.28 -20.90
N VAL A 42 6.55 13.24 -20.72
CA VAL A 42 6.66 14.01 -19.47
C VAL A 42 5.40 14.82 -19.21
N GLU A 43 4.86 15.49 -20.24
CA GLU A 43 3.60 16.23 -20.16
C GLU A 43 2.43 15.31 -19.76
N PHE A 44 2.31 14.14 -20.40
CA PHE A 44 1.29 13.15 -20.11
C PHE A 44 1.37 12.63 -18.66
N LEU A 45 2.56 12.22 -18.21
CA LEU A 45 2.77 11.70 -16.84
C LEU A 45 2.51 12.75 -15.75
N LYS A 46 2.57 14.04 -16.10
CA LYS A 46 2.22 15.16 -15.20
C LYS A 46 0.76 15.61 -15.30
N GLY A 47 -0.03 14.98 -16.17
CA GLY A 47 -1.43 15.31 -16.37
C GLY A 47 -2.28 15.07 -15.11
N GLU A 48 -3.38 15.81 -14.98
CA GLU A 48 -4.30 15.71 -13.83
C GLU A 48 -4.90 14.30 -13.70
N GLN A 49 -5.09 13.59 -14.81
CA GLN A 49 -5.59 12.21 -14.82
C GLN A 49 -4.65 11.26 -14.09
N ILE A 50 -3.32 11.42 -14.27
CA ILE A 50 -2.31 10.58 -13.62
C ILE A 50 -2.24 10.88 -12.12
N LYS A 51 -2.36 12.16 -11.74
CA LYS A 51 -2.43 12.58 -10.34
C LYS A 51 -3.69 12.07 -9.64
N ALA A 52 -4.79 11.97 -10.36
CA ALA A 52 -6.07 11.49 -9.84
C ALA A 52 -6.12 9.97 -9.66
N LEU A 53 -5.16 9.21 -10.19
CA LEU A 53 -5.13 7.76 -10.03
C LEU A 53 -5.06 7.38 -8.54
N PRO A 54 -5.83 6.36 -8.09
CA PRO A 54 -5.80 5.90 -6.71
C PRO A 54 -4.38 5.57 -6.25
N TYR A 55 -3.62 4.86 -7.09
CA TYR A 55 -2.22 4.52 -6.84
C TYR A 55 -1.38 5.76 -6.50
N THR A 56 -1.42 6.80 -7.34
CA THR A 56 -0.63 8.01 -7.14
C THR A 56 -1.00 8.69 -5.84
N ARG A 57 -2.30 8.84 -5.56
CA ARG A 57 -2.79 9.51 -4.34
C ARG A 57 -2.39 8.73 -3.08
N ILE A 58 -2.61 7.42 -3.06
CA ILE A 58 -2.31 6.57 -1.90
C ILE A 58 -0.79 6.52 -1.67
N LYS A 59 0.00 6.26 -2.72
CA LYS A 59 1.45 6.20 -2.62
C LYS A 59 2.03 7.52 -2.10
N SER A 60 1.58 8.65 -2.65
CA SER A 60 2.01 9.98 -2.18
C SER A 60 1.60 10.24 -0.72
N ALA A 61 0.38 9.85 -0.32
CA ALA A 61 -0.09 10.03 1.04
C ALA A 61 0.74 9.21 2.05
N LEU A 62 1.03 7.95 1.74
CA LEU A 62 1.86 7.07 2.58
C LEU A 62 3.28 7.63 2.74
N TRP A 63 3.93 8.04 1.64
CA TRP A 63 5.26 8.66 1.70
C TRP A 63 5.26 9.98 2.48
N ALA A 64 4.23 10.82 2.32
CA ALA A 64 4.07 12.03 3.12
C ALA A 64 3.85 11.72 4.61
N GLY A 65 3.15 10.63 4.93
CA GLY A 65 3.00 10.13 6.30
C GLY A 65 4.34 9.70 6.91
N ILE A 66 5.13 8.91 6.18
CA ILE A 66 6.47 8.46 6.60
C ILE A 66 7.40 9.66 6.81
N ALA A 67 7.45 10.57 5.84
CA ALA A 67 8.26 11.79 5.89
C ALA A 67 7.96 12.62 7.15
N ARG A 68 6.68 12.77 7.50
CA ARG A 68 6.25 13.48 8.72
C ARG A 68 6.65 12.75 10.00
N GLN A 69 6.46 11.44 10.08
CA GLN A 69 6.88 10.66 11.24
C GLN A 69 8.39 10.75 11.46
N TYR A 70 9.16 10.79 10.37
CA TYR A 70 10.61 10.97 10.42
C TYR A 70 10.99 12.38 10.90
N ALA A 71 10.35 13.43 10.35
CA ALA A 71 10.57 14.81 10.78
C ALA A 71 10.23 15.03 12.26
N ASP A 72 9.22 14.32 12.77
CA ASP A 72 8.84 14.31 14.20
C ASP A 72 9.79 13.49 15.09
N GLY A 73 10.81 12.82 14.52
CA GLY A 73 11.73 11.94 15.25
C GLY A 73 11.11 10.64 15.77
N LYS A 74 9.92 10.27 15.28
CA LYS A 74 9.14 9.12 15.74
C LYS A 74 9.50 7.81 15.02
N SER A 75 10.25 7.88 13.92
CA SER A 75 10.59 6.70 13.13
C SER A 75 12.04 6.73 12.64
N LYS A 76 12.58 5.53 12.39
CA LYS A 76 13.81 5.35 11.63
C LYS A 76 13.53 5.62 10.14
N PRO A 77 14.57 5.92 9.33
CA PRO A 77 14.43 5.97 7.88
C PRO A 77 13.71 4.73 7.35
N PRO A 78 12.87 4.86 6.31
CA PRO A 78 12.21 3.73 5.67
C PRO A 78 13.26 2.76 5.13
N ASP A 79 13.08 1.46 5.41
CA ASP A 79 13.87 0.40 4.82
C ASP A 79 13.22 -0.09 3.51
N GLN A 80 13.88 -1.03 2.82
CA GLN A 80 13.36 -1.63 1.61
C GLN A 80 12.01 -2.34 1.84
N GLY A 81 11.79 -2.90 3.05
CA GLY A 81 10.51 -3.50 3.43
C GLY A 81 9.38 -2.49 3.38
N MET A 82 9.54 -1.37 4.08
CA MET A 82 8.57 -0.27 4.07
C MET A 82 8.32 0.27 2.66
N ALA A 83 9.36 0.41 1.83
CA ALA A 83 9.20 0.87 0.45
C ALA A 83 8.33 -0.10 -0.37
N ASN A 84 8.54 -1.42 -0.19
CA ASN A 84 7.72 -2.44 -0.82
C ASN A 84 6.28 -2.40 -0.28
N ASP A 85 6.09 -2.32 1.03
CA ASP A 85 4.75 -2.31 1.63
C ASP A 85 3.91 -1.11 1.11
N VAL A 86 4.54 0.06 0.98
CA VAL A 86 3.90 1.24 0.35
C VAL A 86 3.50 0.95 -1.10
N GLU A 87 4.34 0.27 -1.87
CA GLU A 87 4.04 -0.13 -3.24
C GLU A 87 2.85 -1.09 -3.30
N TYR A 88 2.85 -2.13 -2.46
CA TYR A 88 1.77 -3.12 -2.39
C TYR A 88 0.44 -2.47 -1.99
N ILE A 89 0.44 -1.63 -0.95
CA ILE A 89 -0.76 -0.95 -0.51
C ILE A 89 -1.31 -0.05 -1.62
N ALA A 90 -0.46 0.80 -2.21
CA ALA A 90 -0.92 1.71 -3.27
C ALA A 90 -1.42 0.97 -4.52
N THR A 91 -0.82 -0.19 -4.84
CA THR A 91 -1.17 -0.97 -6.02
C THR A 91 -2.47 -1.72 -5.84
N TYR A 92 -2.64 -2.43 -4.72
CA TYR A 92 -3.71 -3.41 -4.57
C TYR A 92 -4.90 -2.91 -3.76
N LEU A 93 -4.70 -2.03 -2.78
CA LEU A 93 -5.77 -1.55 -1.89
C LEU A 93 -6.99 -0.96 -2.63
N PRO A 94 -6.83 -0.24 -3.76
CA PRO A 94 -7.97 0.28 -4.52
C PRO A 94 -8.87 -0.78 -5.17
N TYR A 95 -8.41 -2.02 -5.27
CA TYR A 95 -9.03 -3.07 -6.08
C TYR A 95 -9.48 -4.29 -5.29
N VAL A 96 -9.10 -4.38 -4.02
CA VAL A 96 -9.48 -5.49 -3.12
C VAL A 96 -10.52 -5.02 -2.12
N ASP A 97 -11.41 -5.92 -1.68
CA ASP A 97 -12.39 -5.59 -0.63
C ASP A 97 -11.74 -5.48 0.75
N ALA A 98 -10.66 -6.22 0.98
CA ALA A 98 -9.86 -6.18 2.20
C ALA A 98 -8.39 -6.50 1.92
N MET A 99 -7.50 -5.95 2.75
CA MET A 99 -6.07 -6.19 2.72
C MET A 99 -5.53 -6.34 4.15
N PHE A 100 -4.74 -7.39 4.38
CA PHE A 100 -4.04 -7.59 5.65
C PHE A 100 -2.58 -7.14 5.51
N VAL A 101 -2.15 -6.22 6.35
CA VAL A 101 -0.79 -5.64 6.34
C VAL A 101 -0.14 -5.76 7.73
N ASP A 102 1.16 -5.50 7.81
CA ASP A 102 1.81 -5.42 9.11
C ASP A 102 1.28 -4.24 9.94
N ARG A 103 1.50 -4.31 11.26
CA ARG A 103 0.99 -3.32 12.22
C ARG A 103 1.50 -1.90 11.96
N ARG A 104 2.73 -1.73 11.48
CA ARG A 104 3.34 -0.41 11.23
C ARG A 104 2.69 0.23 10.00
N CYS A 105 2.50 -0.53 8.93
CA CYS A 105 1.83 -0.06 7.73
C CYS A 105 0.34 0.24 7.99
N TRP A 106 -0.35 -0.60 8.76
CA TRP A 106 -1.72 -0.31 9.19
C TRP A 106 -1.80 1.00 9.98
N ALA A 107 -0.94 1.19 10.98
CA ALA A 107 -0.92 2.41 11.79
C ALA A 107 -0.59 3.67 10.97
N LEU A 108 0.25 3.54 9.94
CA LEU A 108 0.53 4.62 8.99
C LEU A 108 -0.69 4.95 8.13
N ALA A 109 -1.33 3.93 7.57
CA ALA A 109 -2.45 4.08 6.64
C ALA A 109 -3.74 4.57 7.31
N THR A 110 -3.96 4.23 8.59
CA THR A 110 -5.14 4.65 9.36
C THR A 110 -4.93 5.97 10.12
N ALA A 111 -3.71 6.53 10.12
CA ALA A 111 -3.44 7.83 10.72
C ALA A 111 -3.87 8.99 9.80
N ASN A 112 -4.54 9.99 10.36
CA ASN A 112 -4.84 11.22 9.60
C ASN A 112 -3.58 12.04 9.33
N PRO A 113 -3.48 12.65 8.13
CA PRO A 113 -4.44 12.72 7.03
C PRO A 113 -4.30 11.61 5.97
N VAL A 114 -3.47 10.58 6.21
CA VAL A 114 -3.25 9.50 5.24
C VAL A 114 -4.56 8.72 5.01
N ALA A 115 -5.28 8.40 6.08
CA ALA A 115 -6.56 7.70 6.01
C ALA A 115 -7.60 8.45 5.16
N GLU A 116 -7.71 9.78 5.33
CA GLU A 116 -8.61 10.62 4.53
C GLU A 116 -8.24 10.58 3.05
N CYS A 117 -6.94 10.69 2.72
CA CYS A 117 -6.46 10.60 1.35
C CYS A 117 -6.75 9.24 0.72
N ILE A 118 -6.61 8.15 1.48
CA ILE A 118 -6.94 6.79 1.01
C ILE A 118 -8.45 6.66 0.76
N ALA A 119 -9.28 7.13 1.69
CA ALA A 119 -10.74 7.09 1.54
C ALA A 119 -11.23 7.90 0.34
N GLU A 120 -10.60 9.04 0.05
CA GLU A 120 -10.94 9.87 -1.11
C GLU A 120 -10.37 9.35 -2.44
N ALA A 121 -9.37 8.47 -2.40
CA ALA A 121 -8.69 7.97 -3.60
C ALA A 121 -9.51 6.96 -4.39
N GLY A 122 -10.63 6.45 -3.85
CA GLY A 122 -11.52 5.52 -4.55
C GLY A 122 -12.22 4.56 -3.58
N ARG A 123 -12.66 3.40 -4.09
CA ARG A 123 -13.16 2.30 -3.26
C ARG A 123 -11.97 1.65 -2.54
N ALA A 124 -11.53 2.24 -1.43
CA ALA A 124 -10.51 1.63 -0.60
C ALA A 124 -11.08 0.40 0.11
N GLY A 125 -10.42 -0.75 -0.04
CA GLY A 125 -10.71 -1.94 0.76
C GLY A 125 -10.47 -1.71 2.25
N GLN A 126 -11.00 -2.60 3.09
CA GLN A 126 -10.76 -2.60 4.53
C GLN A 126 -9.31 -3.00 4.82
N LEU A 127 -8.64 -2.29 5.74
CA LEU A 127 -7.27 -2.58 6.14
C LEU A 127 -7.24 -3.27 7.49
N PHE A 128 -6.63 -4.44 7.53
CA PHE A 128 -6.44 -5.24 8.72
C PHE A 128 -4.96 -5.41 9.05
N SER A 129 -4.69 -5.69 10.31
CA SER A 129 -3.38 -6.12 10.80
C SER A 129 -3.56 -6.97 12.04
N VAL A 130 -2.45 -7.47 12.57
CA VAL A 130 -2.42 -8.09 13.91
C VAL A 130 -2.91 -7.16 15.03
N GLY A 131 -3.06 -5.86 14.77
CA GLY A 131 -3.58 -4.88 15.73
C GLY A 131 -5.11 -4.80 15.83
N ASN A 132 -5.86 -5.37 14.88
CA ASN A 132 -7.32 -5.35 14.85
C ASN A 132 -7.89 -6.70 14.40
N LEU A 133 -7.35 -7.80 14.94
CA LEU A 133 -7.80 -9.16 14.61
C LEU A 133 -9.28 -9.38 14.88
N ASP A 134 -9.83 -8.80 15.96
CA ASP A 134 -11.26 -8.93 16.26
C ASP A 134 -12.15 -8.37 15.12
N GLU A 135 -11.73 -7.27 14.48
CA GLU A 135 -12.42 -6.71 13.32
C GLU A 135 -12.25 -7.59 12.07
N PHE A 136 -11.07 -8.22 11.93
CA PHE A 136 -10.79 -9.14 10.84
C PHE A 136 -11.61 -10.43 10.96
N ASP A 137 -11.71 -11.01 12.15
CA ASP A 137 -12.53 -12.19 12.43
C ASP A 137 -14.01 -11.89 12.14
N ALA A 138 -14.51 -10.73 12.61
CA ALA A 138 -15.87 -10.30 12.31
C ALA A 138 -16.11 -10.11 10.80
N TYR A 139 -15.12 -9.63 10.05
CA TYR A 139 -15.18 -9.54 8.59
C TYR A 139 -15.24 -10.93 7.92
N LEU A 140 -14.46 -11.89 8.38
CA LEU A 140 -14.48 -13.27 7.88
C LEU A 140 -15.81 -13.96 8.18
N ASP A 141 -16.34 -13.81 9.40
CA ASP A 141 -17.65 -14.34 9.79
C ASP A 141 -18.77 -13.77 8.91
N ALA A 142 -18.72 -12.47 8.61
CA ALA A 142 -19.68 -11.83 7.72
C ALA A 142 -19.61 -12.38 6.29
N ILE A 143 -18.40 -12.66 5.78
CA ILE A 143 -18.24 -13.33 4.49
C ILE A 143 -18.86 -14.72 4.55
N GLU A 144 -18.51 -15.54 5.55
CA GLU A 144 -19.02 -16.92 5.66
C GLU A 144 -20.55 -16.96 5.73
N GLN A 145 -21.16 -16.06 6.50
CA GLN A 145 -22.60 -15.95 6.64
C GLN A 145 -23.30 -15.48 5.35
N SER A 146 -22.57 -14.80 4.47
CA SER A 146 -23.08 -14.34 3.17
C SER A 146 -23.06 -15.41 2.07
N VAL A 147 -22.34 -16.51 2.29
CA VAL A 147 -22.20 -17.60 1.31
C VAL A 147 -23.50 -18.40 1.23
N SER A 148 -24.07 -18.52 0.03
CA SER A 148 -25.27 -19.34 -0.20
C SER A 148 -24.96 -20.84 -0.15
N ASP A 149 -26.00 -21.66 0.09
CA ASP A 149 -25.86 -23.13 0.08
C ASP A 149 -25.30 -23.66 -1.24
N GLU A 150 -25.66 -23.03 -2.37
CA GLU A 150 -25.15 -23.36 -3.70
C GLU A 150 -23.63 -23.08 -3.80
N GLN A 151 -23.19 -21.89 -3.37
CA GLN A 151 -21.78 -21.54 -3.36
C GLN A 151 -20.96 -22.45 -2.44
N ARG A 152 -21.53 -22.83 -1.29
CA ARG A 152 -20.91 -23.78 -0.35
C ARG A 152 -20.76 -25.16 -0.98
N ALA A 153 -21.80 -25.67 -1.65
CA ALA A 153 -21.74 -26.95 -2.36
C ALA A 153 -20.68 -26.95 -3.48
N TYR A 154 -20.53 -25.85 -4.22
CA TYR A 154 -19.46 -25.71 -5.21
C TYR A 154 -18.07 -25.66 -4.58
N ALA A 155 -17.91 -24.94 -3.47
CA ALA A 155 -16.64 -24.90 -2.74
C ALA A 155 -16.24 -26.30 -2.25
N ASP A 156 -17.18 -27.06 -1.68
CA ASP A 156 -16.97 -28.44 -1.26
C ASP A 156 -16.58 -29.33 -2.45
N LEU A 157 -17.24 -29.21 -3.60
CA LEU A 157 -16.89 -29.98 -4.79
C LEU A 157 -15.45 -29.71 -5.28
N LEU A 158 -15.01 -28.45 -5.26
CA LEU A 158 -13.72 -28.04 -5.82
C LEU A 158 -12.56 -28.20 -4.83
N TYR A 159 -12.81 -27.93 -3.55
CA TYR A 159 -11.78 -27.80 -2.52
C TYR A 159 -11.89 -28.84 -1.40
N ALA A 160 -12.84 -29.79 -1.44
CA ALA A 160 -12.88 -30.87 -0.47
C ALA A 160 -11.53 -31.57 -0.41
N THR A 161 -10.84 -31.37 0.72
CA THR A 161 -9.67 -32.15 1.08
C THR A 161 -10.19 -33.53 1.50
N PRO A 162 -9.62 -34.65 1.03
CA PRO A 162 -9.96 -35.94 1.59
C PRO A 162 -9.77 -35.88 3.12
N PRO A 163 -10.61 -36.58 3.91
CA PRO A 163 -10.53 -36.52 5.35
C PRO A 163 -9.10 -36.85 5.80
N SER A 164 -8.55 -35.98 6.66
CA SER A 164 -7.27 -36.24 7.32
C SER A 164 -7.30 -37.64 7.93
N PRO A 165 -6.29 -38.51 7.72
CA PRO A 165 -6.26 -39.81 8.35
C PRO A 165 -6.37 -39.61 9.86
N SER A 166 -7.38 -40.26 10.47
CA SER A 166 -7.61 -40.21 11.91
C SER A 166 -6.30 -40.42 12.66
N PRO A 167 -6.02 -39.64 13.72
CA PRO A 167 -4.77 -39.78 14.47
C PRO A 167 -4.66 -41.24 14.93
N VAL A 168 -3.61 -41.92 14.46
CA VAL A 168 -3.27 -43.28 14.89
C VAL A 168 -3.10 -43.23 16.40
N SER A 169 -4.00 -43.86 17.13
CA SER A 169 -3.87 -44.07 18.57
C SER A 169 -2.56 -44.82 18.82
N LYS A 170 -1.62 -44.16 19.51
CA LYS A 170 -0.43 -44.83 20.06
C LYS A 170 -0.82 -45.74 21.21
#